data_AF-A0A661J6Q5-F1
#
_entry.id   AF-A0A661J6Q5-F1
#
_cell.length_a   1.000
_cell.length_b   1.000
_cell.length_c   1.000
_cell.angle_alpha   90.00
_cell.angle_beta   90.00
_cell.angle_gamma   90.00
#
_symmetry.space_group_name_H-M   'P 1'
#
loop_
_entity.id
_entity.type
_entity.pdbx_description
1 polymer ?
#
loop_
_entity_poly.entity_id
_entity_poly.type
_entity_poly.pdbx_seq_one_letter_code
_entity_poly.pdbx_strand_id
1 'polypeptide(L)' 'MAEIFSAVQVGDEVVCRGCLKMEEMISAQRGITDSYSADDVRETEYTCSRCNKKIEPFEIKF' A
#
# COMPACT_ATOMS: atom_id res chain seq x y z
N MET A 1 6.94 11.80 10.42
CA MET A 1 7.45 11.22 9.16
C MET A 1 6.25 10.69 8.41
N ALA A 2 6.02 11.09 7.16
CA ALA A 2 4.97 10.45 6.36
C ALA A 2 5.41 9.00 6.11
N GLU A 3 4.63 8.03 6.56
CA GLU A 3 4.94 6.62 6.37
C GLU A 3 4.98 6.32 4.86
N ILE A 4 6.12 5.80 4.40
CA ILE A 4 6.29 5.42 3.00
C ILE A 4 5.72 4.01 2.88
N PHE A 5 4.50 3.90 2.36
CA PHE A 5 3.82 2.64 2.14
C PHE A 5 3.70 2.31 0.65
N SER A 6 3.75 1.01 0.35
CA SER A 6 3.63 0.44 -0.99
C SER A 6 2.19 -0.01 -1.28
N ALA A 7 1.50 -0.52 -0.25
CA ALA A 7 0.11 -0.92 -0.30
C ALA A 7 -0.58 -0.68 1.04
N VAL A 8 -1.90 -0.79 1.07
CA VAL A 8 -2.73 -0.63 2.26
C VAL A 8 -3.75 -1.75 2.28
N GLN A 9 -4.03 -2.28 3.46
CA GLN A 9 -5.14 -3.19 3.70
C GLN A 9 -6.41 -2.37 3.93
N VAL A 10 -7.38 -2.52 3.04
CA VAL A 10 -8.70 -1.90 3.15
C VAL A 10 -9.71 -3.02 3.39
N GLY A 11 -10.06 -3.22 4.67
CA GLY A 11 -10.86 -4.38 5.06
C GLY A 11 -10.09 -5.69 4.80
N ASP A 12 -10.62 -6.55 3.94
CA ASP A 12 -9.98 -7.80 3.51
C ASP A 12 -9.21 -7.66 2.17
N GLU A 13 -9.15 -6.47 1.58
CA GLU A 13 -8.50 -6.23 0.29
C GLU A 13 -7.13 -5.57 0.45
N VAL A 14 -6.11 -6.12 -0.21
CA VAL A 14 -4.81 -5.45 -0.35
C VAL A 14 -4.86 -4.56 -1.59
N VAL A 15 -4.70 -3.25 -1.39
CA VAL A 15 -4.82 -2.25 -2.46
C VAL A 15 -3.51 -1.50 -2.65
N CYS A 16 -3.00 -1.49 -3.88
CA CYS A 16 -1.78 -0.74 -4.21
C CYS A 16 -2.06 0.78 -4.19
N ARG A 17 -1.01 1.57 -3.98
CA ARG A 17 -1.09 3.03 -3.92
C ARG A 17 -1.80 3.68 -5.13
N GLY A 18 -1.63 3.10 -6.33
CA GLY A 18 -2.26 3.60 -7.55
C GLY A 18 -3.77 3.35 -7.64
N CYS A 19 -4.30 2.42 -6.84
CA CYS A 19 -5.73 2.09 -6.80
C CYS A 19 -6.43 2.61 -5.53
N LEU A 20 -5.69 3.22 -4.61
CA LEU A 20 -6.26 3.86 -3.43
C LEU A 20 -7.03 5.11 -3.83
N LYS A 21 -8.21 5.27 -3.24
CA LYS A 21 -8.96 6.52 -3.24
C LYS A 21 -8.28 7.52 -2.31
N MET A 22 -8.57 8.80 -2.53
CA MET A 22 -8.01 9.89 -1.72
C MET A 22 -8.30 9.70 -0.22
N GLU A 23 -9.51 9.26 0.12
CA GLU A 23 -9.92 8.98 1.51
C GLU A 23 -9.10 7.85 2.14
N GLU A 24 -8.85 6.77 1.39
CA GLU A 24 -8.06 5.62 1.84
C GLU A 24 -6.59 6.00 2.00
N MET A 25 -6.06 6.83 1.10
CA MET A 25 -4.71 7.38 1.20
C MET A 25 -4.56 8.27 2.44
N ILE A 26 -5.57 9.08 2.77
CA ILE A 26 -5.58 9.90 3.99
C ILE A 26 -5.63 9.02 5.24
N SER A 27 -6.48 7.99 5.25
CA SER A 27 -6.56 7.04 6.36
C SER A 27 -5.24 6.30 6.59
N ALA A 28 -4.58 5.87 5.51
CA ALA A 28 -3.26 5.23 5.58
C ALA A 28 -2.18 6.18 6.12
N GLN A 29 -2.14 7.44 5.64
CA GLN A 29 -1.21 8.44 6.18
C GLN A 29 -1.47 8.81 7.65
N ARG A 30 -2.69 8.62 8.12
CA ARG A 30 -3.07 8.83 9.52
C ARG A 30 -2.84 7.60 10.40
N GLY A 31 -2.34 6.50 9.83
CA GLY A 31 -2.13 5.24 10.56
C GLY A 31 -3.42 4.57 11.02
N ILE A 32 -4.55 4.83 10.35
CA ILE A 32 -5.87 4.26 10.69
C ILE A 32 -6.04 2.86 10.09
N THR A 33 -5.40 2.61 8.95
CA THR A 33 -5.44 1.35 8.20
C THR A 33 -4.06 0.73 8.15
N ASP A 34 -3.98 -0.60 8.24
CA ASP A 34 -2.72 -1.32 8.11
C ASP A 34 -2.07 -1.04 6.74
N SER A 35 -0.81 -0.63 6.76
CA SER A 35 -0.05 -0.30 5.57
C SER A 35 1.14 -1.23 5.43
N TYR A 36 1.45 -1.62 4.19
CA TYR A 36 2.57 -2.50 3.87
C TYR A 36 3.73 -1.67 3.37
N SER A 37 4.89 -1.88 3.98
CA SER A 37 6.14 -1.24 3.60
C SER A 37 6.70 -1.82 2.28
N ALA A 38 7.77 -1.22 1.76
CA ALA A 38 8.47 -1.75 0.60
C ALA A 38 9.07 -3.14 0.86
N ASP A 39 9.56 -3.39 2.07
CA ASP A 39 10.15 -4.67 2.45
C ASP A 39 9.08 -5.76 2.58
N ASP A 40 7.93 -5.46 3.20
CA ASP A 40 6.80 -6.41 3.29
C ASP A 40 6.36 -6.88 1.90
N VAL A 41 6.26 -5.92 0.95
CA VAL A 41 5.87 -6.21 -0.43
C VAL A 41 6.91 -7.01 -1.19
N ARG A 42 8.21 -6.84 -0.89
CA ARG A 42 9.29 -7.63 -1.47
C ARG A 42 9.28 -9.07 -1.00
N GLU A 43 9.08 -9.29 0.29
CA GLU A 43 9.16 -10.62 0.88
C GLU A 43 7.92 -11.45 0.58
N THR A 44 6.74 -10.83 0.54
CA THR A 44 5.45 -11.56 0.48
C THR A 44 4.80 -11.52 -0.91
N GLU A 45 5.29 -10.70 -1.85
CA GLU A 45 4.74 -10.55 -3.22
C GLU A 45 3.21 -10.36 -3.25
N TYR A 46 2.71 -9.20 -2.79
CA TYR A 46 1.26 -8.93 -2.81
C TYR A 46 0.71 -8.65 -4.22
N THR A 47 -0.56 -8.99 -4.43
CA THR A 47 -1.34 -8.63 -5.62
C THR A 47 -2.46 -7.66 -5.23
N CYS A 48 -2.63 -6.59 -5.98
CA CYS A 48 -3.69 -5.62 -5.72
C CYS A 48 -5.06 -6.19 -6.12
N SER A 49 -6.01 -6.25 -5.19
CA SER A 49 -7.37 -6.75 -5.44
C SER A 49 -8.14 -5.94 -6.50
N ARG A 50 -7.78 -4.67 -6.73
CA ARG A 50 -8.49 -3.77 -7.66
C ARG A 50 -8.00 -3.82 -9.10
N CYS A 51 -6.69 -3.84 -9.30
CA CYS A 51 -6.11 -3.88 -10.65
C CYS A 51 -5.56 -5.25 -11.04
N ASN A 52 -5.56 -6.22 -10.12
CA ASN A 52 -5.00 -7.56 -10.28
C ASN A 52 -3.52 -7.55 -10.74
N LYS A 53 -2.82 -6.45 -10.48
CA LYS A 53 -1.38 -6.33 -10.74
C LYS A 53 -0.61 -6.60 -9.46
N LYS A 54 0.57 -7.20 -9.63
CA LYS A 54 1.55 -7.31 -8.56
C LYS A 54 1.88 -5.92 -8.03
N ILE A 55 1.89 -5.79 -6.71
CA ILE A 55 2.27 -4.56 -6.03
C ILE A 55 3.79 -4.48 -6.07
N GLU A 56 4.29 -3.37 -6.60
CA GLU A 56 5.73 -3.12 -6.59
C GLU A 56 6.12 -2.37 -5.30
N PRO A 57 7.29 -2.71 -4.73
CA PRO A 57 7.82 -1.96 -3.60
C PRO A 57 8.04 -0.50 -3.99
N PHE A 58 7.42 0.41 -3.24
CA PHE A 58 7.58 1.83 -3.44
C PHE A 58 8.78 2.33 -2.64
N GLU A 59 9.87 2.63 -3.34
CA GLU A 59 11.08 3.19 -2.75
C GLU A 59 11.29 4.63 -3.20
N ILE A 60 11.45 5.56 -2.25
CA ILE A 60 11.95 6.89 -2.56
C ILE A 60 13.47 6.75 -2.71
N LYS A 61 13.96 6.67 -3.94
CA LYS A 61 15.39 6.82 -4.22
C LYS A 61 15.74 8.29 -4.00
N PHE A 62 16.48 8.56 -2.92
CA PHE A 62 17.12 9.85 -2.67
C PHE A 62 18.31 10.05 -3.60
#